data_AF-A0A916H3U0-F1
#
_entry.id   AF-A0A916H3U0-F1
#
_cell.length_a   1.000
_cell.length_b   1.000
_cell.length_c   1.000
_cell.angle_alpha   90.00
_cell.angle_beta   90.00
_cell.angle_gamma   90.00
#
_symmetry.space_group_name_H-M   'P 1'
#
loop_
_entity.id
_entity.type
_entity.pdbx_description
1 polymer ?
#
loop_
_entity_poly.entity_id
_entity_poly.type
_entity_poly.pdbx_seq_one_letter_code
_entity_poly.pdbx_strand_id
1 'polypeptide(L)'
;MKKWITSVGALVAMMVMLGMADAITRKYLHQPHWQWYLAGAPLISILGTLIVVAWPDERTNEAALISADPAEYIAAWVHMMGVTVFSLGTAIRTEPIPGQGERRSVSRLDALLAFPYFAVILPILIAWTLLILPAQYFVYVICGAPSRLFASNPREAVWKYVNGRVEVQEMPATGEAPEGWTASKLRAQPLALTNAIAAFATYLASQVAANIMGVPGA
;
A
#
# COMPACT_ATOMS: atom_id res chain seq x y z
N MET A 1 25.52 -13.26 0.85
CA MET A 1 25.28 -13.87 2.18
C MET A 1 24.48 -12.96 3.11
N LYS A 2 24.92 -11.72 3.40
CA LYS A 2 24.20 -10.79 4.30
C LYS A 2 22.72 -10.57 3.94
N LYS A 3 22.40 -10.30 2.65
CA LYS A 3 21.02 -10.09 2.18
C LYS A 3 20.09 -11.27 2.47
N TRP A 4 20.58 -12.50 2.29
CA TRP A 4 19.78 -13.70 2.54
C TRP A 4 19.44 -13.86 4.03
N ILE A 5 20.40 -13.61 4.92
CA ILE A 5 20.18 -13.67 6.38
C ILE A 5 19.12 -12.63 6.79
N THR A 6 19.18 -11.41 6.27
CA THR A 6 18.19 -10.37 6.59
C THR A 6 16.80 -10.71 6.07
N SER A 7 16.67 -11.26 4.84
CA SER A 7 15.38 -11.67 4.29
C SER A 7 14.78 -12.84 5.07
N VAL A 8 15.58 -13.85 5.44
CA VAL A 8 15.10 -14.96 6.27
C VAL A 8 14.65 -14.46 7.65
N GLY A 9 15.43 -13.59 8.29
CA GLY A 9 15.06 -12.99 9.57
C GLY A 9 13.75 -12.19 9.49
N ALA A 10 13.56 -11.39 8.44
CA ALA A 10 12.33 -10.64 8.20
C ALA A 10 11.13 -11.57 7.96
N LEU A 11 11.30 -12.68 7.24
CA LEU A 11 10.25 -13.66 7.04
C LEU A 11 9.83 -14.33 8.36
N VAL A 12 10.80 -14.71 9.20
CA VAL A 12 10.53 -15.26 10.53
C VAL A 12 9.76 -14.25 11.39
N ALA A 13 10.15 -12.97 11.35
CA ALA A 13 9.42 -11.91 12.05
C ALA A 13 7.97 -11.79 11.57
N MET A 14 7.71 -11.85 10.25
CA MET A 14 6.33 -11.85 9.72
C MET A 14 5.51 -13.05 10.20
N MET A 15 6.12 -14.25 10.25
CA MET A 15 5.44 -15.44 10.75
C MET A 15 5.10 -15.33 12.23
N VAL A 16 6.00 -14.75 13.04
CA VAL A 16 5.73 -14.46 14.46
C VAL A 16 4.60 -13.44 14.60
N MET A 17 4.61 -12.36 13.81
CA MET A 17 3.55 -11.35 13.81
C MET A 17 2.19 -11.95 13.41
N LEU A 18 2.15 -12.84 12.42
CA LEU A 18 0.92 -13.58 12.06
C LEU A 18 0.41 -14.43 13.22
N GLY A 19 1.30 -15.16 13.92
CA GLY A 19 0.92 -15.93 15.10
C GLY A 19 0.36 -15.07 16.22
N MET A 20 0.96 -13.89 16.45
CA MET A 20 0.44 -12.89 17.40
C MET A 20 -0.93 -12.37 16.96
N ALA A 21 -1.10 -12.07 15.67
CA ALA A 21 -2.36 -11.58 15.12
C ALA A 21 -3.49 -12.60 15.29
N ASP A 22 -3.24 -13.90 15.04
CA ASP A 22 -4.19 -14.99 15.30
C ASP A 22 -4.55 -15.12 16.77
N ALA A 23 -3.58 -15.01 17.67
CA ALA A 23 -3.85 -15.01 19.11
C ALA A 23 -4.73 -13.82 19.54
N ILE A 24 -4.47 -12.63 18.99
CA ILE A 24 -5.24 -11.41 19.27
C ILE A 24 -6.67 -11.56 18.75
N THR A 25 -6.88 -11.94 17.48
CA THR A 25 -8.23 -12.02 16.92
C THR A 25 -9.05 -13.12 17.57
N ARG A 26 -8.46 -14.27 17.93
CA ARG A 26 -9.19 -15.31 18.67
C ARG A 26 -9.61 -14.84 20.05
N LYS A 27 -8.75 -14.09 20.73
CA LYS A 27 -9.03 -13.58 22.08
C LYS A 27 -10.11 -12.50 22.09
N TYR A 28 -10.05 -11.56 21.15
CA TYR A 28 -10.91 -10.36 21.17
C TYR A 28 -12.07 -10.38 20.18
N LEU A 29 -11.96 -11.12 19.08
CA LEU A 29 -12.99 -11.21 18.02
C LEU A 29 -13.61 -12.60 17.91
N HIS A 30 -13.17 -13.57 18.73
CA HIS A 30 -13.67 -14.94 18.77
C HIS A 30 -13.63 -15.67 17.41
N GLN A 31 -12.71 -15.28 16.53
CA GLN A 31 -12.54 -15.89 15.21
C GLN A 31 -11.06 -15.98 14.82
N PRO A 32 -10.67 -16.97 13.99
CA PRO A 32 -9.30 -17.08 13.50
C PRO A 32 -8.93 -15.86 12.64
N HIS A 33 -7.66 -15.45 12.68
CA HIS A 33 -7.21 -14.20 12.02
C HIS A 33 -7.42 -14.23 10.51
N TRP A 34 -7.18 -15.37 9.87
CA TRP A 34 -7.36 -15.50 8.42
C TRP A 34 -8.81 -15.24 7.99
N GLN A 35 -9.80 -15.64 8.79
CA GLN A 35 -11.21 -15.39 8.49
C GLN A 35 -11.55 -13.90 8.63
N TRP A 36 -11.09 -13.28 9.73
CA TRP A 36 -11.22 -11.84 9.93
C TRP A 36 -10.56 -11.03 8.80
N TYR A 37 -9.34 -11.42 8.43
CA TYR A 37 -8.59 -10.76 7.38
C TYR A 37 -9.27 -10.91 6.01
N LEU A 38 -9.67 -12.11 5.60
CA LEU A 38 -10.34 -12.33 4.31
C LEU A 38 -11.67 -11.57 4.19
N ALA A 39 -12.40 -11.40 5.29
CA ALA A 39 -13.64 -10.61 5.29
C ALA A 39 -13.38 -9.12 5.01
N GLY A 40 -12.26 -8.56 5.51
CA GLY A 40 -11.92 -7.14 5.35
C GLY A 40 -10.94 -6.82 4.20
N ALA A 41 -10.17 -7.80 3.73
CA ALA A 41 -9.07 -7.60 2.77
C ALA A 41 -9.50 -6.98 1.43
N PRO A 42 -10.67 -7.29 0.85
CA PRO A 42 -11.12 -6.62 -0.37
C PRO A 42 -11.27 -5.11 -0.19
N LEU A 43 -11.91 -4.70 0.91
CA LEU A 43 -12.11 -3.28 1.22
C LEU A 43 -10.78 -2.58 1.50
N ILE A 44 -9.89 -3.20 2.29
CA ILE A 44 -8.55 -2.67 2.56
C ILE A 44 -7.79 -2.43 1.25
N SER A 45 -7.87 -3.38 0.31
CA SER A 45 -7.19 -3.28 -0.98
C SER A 45 -7.79 -2.19 -1.86
N ILE A 46 -9.12 -2.05 -1.92
CA ILE A 46 -9.78 -0.95 -2.65
C ILE A 46 -9.38 0.40 -2.07
N LEU A 47 -9.44 0.57 -0.74
CA LEU A 47 -9.01 1.80 -0.08
C LEU A 47 -7.53 2.09 -0.36
N GLY A 48 -6.68 1.06 -0.35
CA GLY A 48 -5.27 1.17 -0.74
C GLY A 48 -5.10 1.71 -2.17
N THR A 49 -5.85 1.19 -3.14
CA THR A 49 -5.85 1.71 -4.52
C THR A 49 -6.25 3.18 -4.55
N LEU A 50 -7.34 3.56 -3.88
CA LEU A 50 -7.83 4.93 -3.88
C LEU A 50 -6.82 5.91 -3.27
N ILE A 51 -6.16 5.52 -2.16
CA ILE A 51 -5.14 6.34 -1.52
C ILE A 51 -3.94 6.54 -2.45
N VAL A 52 -3.45 5.48 -3.09
CA VAL A 52 -2.31 5.57 -4.02
C VAL A 52 -2.65 6.44 -5.24
N VAL A 53 -3.86 6.29 -5.79
CA VAL A 53 -4.31 7.11 -6.93
C VAL A 53 -4.50 8.58 -6.53
N ALA A 54 -5.02 8.84 -5.32
CA ALA A 54 -5.22 10.20 -4.81
C ALA A 54 -3.91 10.88 -4.39
N TRP A 55 -2.85 10.11 -4.17
CA TRP A 55 -1.53 10.60 -3.75
C TRP A 55 -0.44 10.21 -4.77
N PRO A 56 -0.46 10.79 -5.99
CA PRO A 56 0.56 10.53 -6.98
C PRO A 56 1.86 11.24 -6.58
N ASP A 57 2.61 10.64 -5.67
CA ASP A 57 3.96 11.09 -5.33
C ASP A 57 4.99 10.18 -6.01
N GLU A 58 5.60 10.71 -7.07
CA GLU A 58 6.66 10.07 -7.85
C GLU A 58 7.87 9.65 -7.00
N ARG A 59 8.00 10.19 -5.77
CA ARG A 59 9.11 9.87 -4.86
C ARG A 59 8.86 8.65 -4.00
N THR A 60 7.63 8.14 -3.95
CA THR A 60 7.37 6.89 -3.23
C THR A 60 7.89 5.72 -4.06
N ASN A 61 8.82 4.94 -3.48
CA ASN A 61 9.29 3.70 -4.09
C ASN A 61 8.18 2.63 -3.98
N GLU A 62 7.10 2.80 -4.74
CA GLU A 62 5.91 1.93 -4.71
C GLU A 62 6.28 0.47 -4.98
N ALA A 63 7.30 0.22 -5.79
CA ALA A 63 7.79 -1.12 -6.07
C ALA A 63 8.30 -1.85 -4.81
N ALA A 64 8.90 -1.13 -3.86
CA ALA A 64 9.37 -1.71 -2.61
C ALA A 64 8.22 -2.11 -1.68
N LEU A 65 7.07 -1.40 -1.72
CA LEU A 65 5.86 -1.73 -0.96
C LEU A 65 5.18 -3.03 -1.43
N ILE A 66 5.56 -3.54 -2.60
CA ILE A 66 5.13 -4.82 -3.14
C ILE A 66 6.30 -5.80 -3.35
N SER A 67 7.45 -5.54 -2.72
CA SER A 67 8.65 -6.37 -2.91
C SER A 67 8.40 -7.82 -2.48
N ALA A 68 8.96 -8.75 -3.24
CA ALA A 68 8.98 -10.16 -2.84
C ALA A 68 10.01 -10.41 -1.71
N ASP A 69 10.98 -9.53 -1.52
CA ASP A 69 11.92 -9.60 -0.40
C ASP A 69 11.25 -9.05 0.87
N PRO A 70 11.01 -9.88 1.90
CA PRO A 70 10.29 -9.45 3.10
C PRO A 70 11.02 -8.34 3.86
N ALA A 71 12.36 -8.28 3.80
CA ALA A 71 13.11 -7.23 4.48
C ALA A 71 12.88 -5.87 3.79
N GLU A 72 12.88 -5.84 2.46
CA GLU A 72 12.61 -4.64 1.68
C GLU A 72 11.15 -4.20 1.83
N TYR A 73 10.21 -5.15 1.81
CA TYR A 73 8.79 -4.88 2.05
C TYR A 73 8.54 -4.23 3.42
N ILE A 74 9.06 -4.82 4.50
CA ILE A 74 8.92 -4.23 5.85
C ILE A 74 9.57 -2.86 5.91
N ALA A 75 10.78 -2.72 5.38
CA ALA A 75 11.49 -1.44 5.39
C ALA A 75 10.70 -0.35 4.66
N ALA A 76 10.10 -0.68 3.50
CA ALA A 76 9.28 0.25 2.74
C ALA A 76 8.04 0.71 3.50
N TRP A 77 7.34 -0.22 4.16
CA TRP A 77 6.17 0.12 4.97
C TRP A 77 6.52 0.92 6.23
N VAL A 78 7.60 0.54 6.94
CA VAL A 78 8.10 1.32 8.09
C VAL A 78 8.51 2.73 7.64
N HIS A 79 9.16 2.86 6.48
CA HIS A 79 9.51 4.15 5.92
C HIS A 79 8.26 4.98 5.59
N MET A 80 7.27 4.38 4.92
CA MET A 80 6.00 5.05 4.59
C MET A 80 5.30 5.55 5.86
N MET A 81 5.19 4.71 6.89
CA MET A 81 4.59 5.08 8.17
C MET A 81 5.40 6.18 8.87
N GLY A 82 6.74 6.10 8.84
CA GLY A 82 7.63 7.11 9.36
C GLY A 82 7.43 8.46 8.67
N VAL A 83 7.34 8.47 7.34
CA VAL A 83 7.06 9.67 6.55
C VAL A 83 5.67 10.23 6.86
N THR A 84 4.65 9.38 7.05
CA THR A 84 3.31 9.83 7.45
C THR A 84 3.35 10.51 8.83
N VAL A 85 3.93 9.85 9.84
CA VAL A 85 4.03 10.41 11.20
C VAL A 85 4.87 11.69 11.20
N PHE A 86 5.98 11.71 10.47
CA PHE A 86 6.86 12.88 10.34
C PHE A 86 6.15 14.04 9.63
N SER A 87 5.42 13.78 8.55
CA SER A 87 4.64 14.79 7.81
C SER A 87 3.57 15.39 8.70
N LEU A 88 2.86 14.56 9.46
CA LEU A 88 1.85 15.06 10.40
C LEU A 88 2.49 15.90 11.50
N GLY A 89 3.66 15.50 12.04
CA GLY A 89 4.40 16.31 13.02
C GLY A 89 4.89 17.64 12.44
N THR A 90 5.29 17.65 11.17
CA THR A 90 5.71 18.86 10.44
C THR A 90 4.54 19.82 10.24
N ALA A 91 3.33 19.31 9.98
CA ALA A 91 2.14 20.15 9.84
C ALA A 91 1.77 20.94 11.12
N ILE A 92 2.22 20.49 12.30
CA ILE A 92 2.01 21.20 13.57
C ILE A 92 3.11 22.26 13.80
N ARG A 93 4.26 22.15 13.11
CA ARG A 93 5.38 23.08 13.34
C ARG A 93 5.09 24.44 12.76
N THR A 94 5.20 25.45 13.62
CA THR A 94 5.04 26.86 13.27
C THR A 94 6.39 27.46 12.87
N GLU A 95 6.96 27.03 11.76
CA GLU A 95 8.19 27.62 11.24
C GLU A 95 7.86 28.78 10.27
N PRO A 96 8.56 29.93 10.35
CA PRO A 96 8.40 31.00 9.37
C PRO A 96 8.78 30.49 7.98
N ILE A 97 7.91 30.67 6.98
CA ILE A 97 8.23 30.35 5.58
C ILE A 97 9.26 31.39 5.09
N PRO A 98 10.46 30.98 4.64
CA PRO A 98 11.45 31.91 4.12
C PRO A 98 10.86 32.75 2.98
N GLY A 99 10.93 34.08 3.11
CA GLY A 99 10.43 35.02 2.09
C GLY A 99 8.95 35.40 2.20
N GLN A 100 8.18 34.79 3.10
CA GLN A 100 6.84 35.27 3.47
C GLN A 100 6.93 35.86 4.89
N GLY A 101 6.85 37.19 4.99
CA GLY A 101 7.05 37.94 6.24
C GLY A 101 6.03 37.64 7.34
N GLU A 102 4.99 36.85 7.06
CA GLU A 102 3.97 36.47 8.02
C GLU A 102 4.23 35.06 8.57
N ARG A 103 4.40 34.96 9.90
CA ARG A 103 4.33 33.69 10.60
C ARG A 103 2.90 33.20 10.55
N ARG A 104 2.63 32.17 9.76
CA ARG A 104 1.35 31.45 9.83
C ARG A 104 1.32 30.68 11.15
N SER A 105 0.81 31.31 12.21
CA SER A 105 0.69 30.65 13.51
C SER A 105 -0.46 29.66 13.47
N VAL A 106 -0.18 28.37 13.63
CA VAL A 106 -1.23 27.38 13.90
C VAL A 106 -1.94 27.83 15.18
N SER A 107 -3.26 27.99 15.13
CA SER A 107 -4.03 28.37 16.31
C SER A 107 -3.86 27.28 17.37
N ARG A 108 -3.72 27.67 18.65
CA ARG A 108 -3.71 26.69 19.76
C ARG A 108 -4.97 25.81 19.74
N LEU A 109 -6.08 26.36 19.26
CA LEU A 109 -7.32 25.61 19.08
C LEU A 109 -7.16 24.54 18.00
N ASP A 110 -6.56 24.85 16.84
CA ASP A 110 -6.32 23.87 15.78
C ASP A 110 -5.39 22.75 16.26
N ALA A 111 -4.33 23.10 17.00
CA ALA A 111 -3.43 22.11 17.60
C ALA A 111 -4.15 21.20 18.61
N LEU A 112 -5.01 21.78 19.45
CA LEU A 112 -5.82 21.03 20.42
C LEU A 112 -6.83 20.11 19.71
N LEU A 113 -7.46 20.59 18.62
CA LEU A 113 -8.39 19.81 17.80
C LEU A 113 -7.69 18.72 16.99
N ALA A 114 -6.42 18.92 16.62
CA ALA A 114 -5.63 17.89 15.94
C ALA A 114 -5.18 16.78 16.89
N PHE A 115 -4.96 17.05 18.18
CA PHE A 115 -4.45 16.05 19.13
C PHE A 115 -5.29 14.76 19.21
N PRO A 116 -6.64 14.78 19.31
CA PRO A 116 -7.45 13.57 19.24
C PRO A 116 -7.24 12.78 17.95
N TYR A 117 -7.08 13.46 16.81
CA TYR A 117 -6.78 12.80 15.53
C TYR A 117 -5.46 12.03 15.60
N PHE A 118 -4.41 12.63 16.18
CA PHE A 118 -3.12 11.94 16.41
C PHE A 118 -3.25 10.75 17.35
N ALA A 119 -3.98 10.92 18.45
CA ALA A 119 -4.20 9.89 19.45
C ALA A 119 -4.96 8.68 18.88
N VAL A 120 -5.75 8.87 17.81
CA VAL A 120 -6.48 7.80 17.13
C VAL A 120 -5.66 7.19 15.98
N ILE A 121 -5.01 8.02 15.15
CA ILE A 121 -4.30 7.52 13.97
C ILE A 121 -3.09 6.66 14.33
N LEU A 122 -2.37 6.98 15.41
CA LEU A 122 -1.16 6.26 15.79
C LEU A 122 -1.47 4.81 16.26
N PRO A 123 -2.46 4.56 17.14
CA PRO A 123 -2.90 3.20 17.43
C PRO A 123 -3.42 2.45 16.21
N ILE A 124 -4.14 3.11 15.29
CA ILE A 124 -4.61 2.48 14.05
C ILE A 124 -3.43 2.02 13.21
N LEU A 125 -2.41 2.87 13.04
CA LEU A 125 -1.18 2.53 12.32
C LEU A 125 -0.47 1.33 12.96
N ILE A 126 -0.32 1.32 14.30
CA ILE A 126 0.28 0.20 15.03
C ILE A 126 -0.53 -1.09 14.84
N ALA A 127 -1.86 -1.01 15.01
CA ALA A 127 -2.74 -2.15 14.81
C ALA A 127 -2.67 -2.67 13.36
N TRP A 128 -2.58 -1.78 12.39
CA TRP A 128 -2.42 -2.11 10.98
C TRP A 128 -1.09 -2.84 10.71
N THR A 129 0.02 -2.37 11.28
CA THR A 129 1.33 -3.06 11.19
C THR A 129 1.30 -4.46 11.81
N LEU A 130 0.62 -4.62 12.94
CA LEU A 130 0.62 -5.90 13.65
C LEU A 130 -0.36 -6.91 13.04
N LEU A 131 -1.53 -6.44 12.61
CA LEU A 131 -2.64 -7.32 12.20
C LEU A 131 -2.76 -7.47 10.68
N ILE A 132 -2.50 -6.43 9.90
CA ILE A 132 -2.80 -6.41 8.47
C ILE A 132 -1.54 -6.64 7.64
N LEU A 133 -0.48 -5.89 7.93
CA LEU A 133 0.78 -5.90 7.17
C LEU A 133 1.36 -7.32 6.93
N PRO A 134 1.41 -8.24 7.92
CA PRO A 134 2.02 -9.55 7.72
C PRO A 134 1.21 -10.44 6.78
N ALA A 135 -0.12 -10.44 6.88
CA ALA A 135 -0.98 -11.20 5.97
C ALA A 135 -0.98 -10.60 4.56
N GLN A 136 -0.99 -9.27 4.49
CA GLN A 136 -0.92 -8.52 3.23
C GLN A 136 0.36 -8.83 2.44
N TYR A 137 1.49 -9.05 3.12
CA TYR A 137 2.72 -9.47 2.45
C TYR A 137 2.52 -10.71 1.59
N PHE A 138 1.90 -11.76 2.12
CA PHE A 138 1.67 -13.00 1.36
C PHE A 138 0.72 -12.80 0.18
N VAL A 139 -0.32 -11.99 0.36
CA VAL A 139 -1.23 -11.61 -0.73
C VAL A 139 -0.46 -10.85 -1.81
N TYR A 140 0.41 -9.91 -1.43
CA TYR A 140 1.18 -9.07 -2.37
C TYR A 140 2.33 -9.82 -3.05
N VAL A 141 2.91 -10.85 -2.43
CA VAL A 141 3.86 -11.74 -3.10
C VAL A 141 3.19 -12.38 -4.31
N ILE A 142 1.94 -12.83 -4.17
CA ILE A 142 1.19 -13.48 -5.25
C ILE A 142 0.64 -12.43 -6.22
N CYS A 143 -0.19 -11.51 -5.72
CA CYS A 143 -0.94 -10.54 -6.53
C CYS A 143 -0.06 -9.44 -7.12
N GLY A 144 1.08 -9.13 -6.51
CA GLY A 144 2.02 -8.13 -6.98
C GLY A 144 3.02 -8.64 -8.03
N ALA A 145 3.03 -9.95 -8.33
CA ALA A 145 3.96 -10.50 -9.32
C ALA A 145 3.82 -9.85 -10.72
N PRO A 146 2.61 -9.64 -11.27
CA PRO A 146 2.44 -8.93 -12.54
C PRO A 146 2.94 -7.48 -12.47
N SER A 147 2.61 -6.76 -11.40
CA SER A 147 3.05 -5.37 -11.20
C SER A 147 4.56 -5.24 -11.11
N ARG A 148 5.24 -6.15 -10.41
CA ARG A 148 6.72 -6.21 -10.36
C ARG A 148 7.32 -6.49 -11.74
N LEU A 149 6.70 -7.35 -12.54
CA LEU A 149 7.14 -7.62 -13.91
C LEU A 149 7.03 -6.34 -14.77
N PHE A 150 5.89 -5.65 -14.72
CA PHE A 150 5.69 -4.39 -15.45
C PHE A 150 6.65 -3.28 -14.99
N ALA A 151 6.87 -3.16 -13.69
CA ALA A 151 7.81 -2.18 -13.12
C ALA A 151 9.26 -2.42 -13.57
N SER A 152 9.64 -3.69 -13.79
CA SER A 152 10.99 -4.07 -14.22
C SER A 152 11.24 -3.95 -15.73
N ASN A 153 10.20 -3.84 -16.55
CA ASN A 153 10.35 -3.85 -18.01
C ASN A 153 10.91 -2.51 -18.50
N PRO A 154 12.09 -2.46 -19.17
CA PRO A 154 12.69 -1.21 -19.65
C PRO A 154 11.87 -0.50 -20.75
N ARG A 155 10.84 -1.15 -21.27
CA ARG A 155 9.94 -0.62 -22.30
C ARG A 155 8.56 -0.36 -21.72
N GLU A 156 7.90 0.64 -22.29
CA GLU A 156 6.52 0.99 -21.97
C GLU A 156 5.69 1.03 -23.25
N ALA A 157 4.43 0.58 -23.13
CA ALA A 157 3.46 0.72 -24.20
C ALA A 157 2.86 2.13 -24.16
N VAL A 158 2.95 2.85 -25.27
CA VAL A 158 2.19 4.07 -25.53
C VAL A 158 1.06 3.77 -26.49
N TRP A 159 -0.06 4.47 -26.33
CA TRP A 159 -1.20 4.34 -27.22
C TRP A 159 -1.76 5.70 -27.65
N LYS A 160 -2.37 5.72 -28.84
CA LYS A 160 -3.04 6.89 -29.40
C LYS A 160 -4.30 6.46 -30.12
N TYR A 161 -5.35 7.27 -30.04
CA TYR A 161 -6.58 7.04 -30.80
C TYR A 161 -6.49 7.78 -32.14
N VAL A 162 -6.50 7.04 -33.24
CA VAL A 162 -6.40 7.58 -34.61
C VAL A 162 -7.50 6.97 -35.47
N ASN A 163 -8.38 7.80 -36.04
CA ASN A 163 -9.43 7.39 -36.97
C ASN A 163 -10.31 6.21 -36.47
N GLY A 164 -10.69 6.21 -35.19
CA GLY A 164 -11.53 5.15 -34.61
C GLY A 164 -10.77 3.89 -34.20
N ARG A 165 -9.43 3.89 -34.24
CA ARG A 165 -8.59 2.75 -33.87
C ARG A 165 -7.57 3.17 -32.82
N VAL A 166 -7.23 2.22 -31.95
CA VAL A 166 -6.14 2.39 -30.98
C VAL A 166 -4.86 1.89 -31.65
N GLU A 167 -3.92 2.79 -31.89
CA GLU A 167 -2.55 2.43 -32.26
C GLU A 167 -1.73 2.26 -30.99
N VAL A 168 -0.94 1.19 -30.92
CA VAL A 168 -0.07 0.89 -29.77
C VAL A 168 1.36 0.79 -30.29
N GLN A 169 2.29 1.46 -29.62
CA GLN A 169 3.72 1.39 -29.89
C GLN A 169 4.48 1.13 -28.59
N GLU A 170 5.64 0.47 -28.71
CA GLU A 170 6.56 0.31 -27.59
C GLU A 170 7.65 1.35 -27.65
N MET A 171 7.94 1.99 -26.52
CA MET A 171 9.04 2.94 -26.40
C MET A 171 9.90 2.66 -25.16
N PRO A 172 11.14 3.16 -25.09
CA PRO A 172 11.91 3.14 -23.85
C PRO A 172 11.17 3.90 -22.75
N ALA A 173 11.10 3.32 -21.54
CA ALA A 173 10.37 3.91 -20.41
C ALA A 173 10.99 5.20 -19.86
N THR A 174 12.18 5.57 -20.32
CA THR A 174 12.86 6.82 -19.93
C THR A 174 12.52 8.00 -20.85
N GLY A 175 11.74 7.79 -21.91
CA GLY A 175 11.37 8.84 -22.86
C GLY A 175 10.02 9.48 -22.51
N GLU A 176 9.89 10.78 -22.77
CA GLU A 176 8.57 11.42 -22.80
C GLU A 176 7.74 10.84 -23.93
N ALA A 177 6.48 10.52 -23.66
CA ALA A 177 5.56 10.04 -24.67
C ALA A 177 5.48 11.04 -25.83
N PRO A 178 5.54 10.60 -27.11
CA PRO A 178 5.43 11.51 -28.24
C PRO A 178 4.12 12.30 -28.21
N GLU A 179 4.10 13.47 -28.83
CA GLU A 179 2.93 14.36 -28.77
C GLU A 179 1.64 13.66 -29.23
N GLY A 180 0.62 13.71 -28.37
CA GLY A 180 -0.67 13.06 -28.57
C GLY A 180 -0.71 11.56 -28.30
N TRP A 181 0.38 10.95 -27.82
CA TRP A 181 0.39 9.60 -27.28
C TRP A 181 0.20 9.62 -25.75
N THR A 182 -0.44 8.58 -25.23
CA THR A 182 -0.61 8.37 -23.78
C THR A 182 0.21 7.16 -23.34
N ALA A 183 1.04 7.35 -22.32
CA ALA A 183 1.84 6.29 -21.71
C ALA A 183 0.97 5.39 -20.80
N SER A 184 1.31 4.10 -20.75
CA SER A 184 0.60 3.12 -19.93
C SER A 184 0.98 3.25 -18.45
N LYS A 185 0.07 3.78 -17.64
CA LYS A 185 0.26 3.96 -16.18
C LYS A 185 0.47 2.66 -15.38
N LEU A 186 0.42 1.47 -16.01
CA LEU A 186 0.64 0.19 -15.33
C LEU A 186 2.03 0.09 -14.68
N ARG A 187 3.05 0.71 -15.28
CA ARG A 187 4.39 0.81 -14.68
C ARG A 187 4.49 1.91 -13.63
N ALA A 188 3.75 3.01 -13.81
CA ALA A 188 3.81 4.16 -12.93
C ALA A 188 3.17 3.92 -11.55
N GLN A 189 2.19 3.00 -11.46
CA GLN A 189 1.44 2.75 -10.22
C GLN A 189 1.38 1.25 -9.87
N PRO A 190 2.54 0.59 -9.64
CA PRO A 190 2.58 -0.85 -9.40
C PRO A 190 1.83 -1.26 -8.12
N LEU A 191 1.78 -0.38 -7.10
CA LEU A 191 1.04 -0.67 -5.88
C LEU A 191 -0.48 -0.60 -6.11
N ALA A 192 -0.97 0.37 -6.89
CA ALA A 192 -2.39 0.49 -7.23
C ALA A 192 -2.88 -0.74 -8.01
N LEU A 193 -2.09 -1.21 -9.00
CA LEU A 193 -2.40 -2.43 -9.74
C LEU A 193 -2.42 -3.66 -8.83
N THR A 194 -1.43 -3.78 -7.94
CA THR A 194 -1.36 -4.89 -6.97
C THR A 194 -2.57 -4.90 -6.06
N ASN A 195 -3.00 -3.73 -5.57
CA ASN A 195 -4.20 -3.59 -4.75
C ASN A 195 -5.48 -3.96 -5.51
N ALA A 196 -5.62 -3.55 -6.77
CA ALA A 196 -6.78 -3.93 -7.58
C ALA A 196 -6.87 -5.46 -7.77
N ILE A 197 -5.75 -6.12 -8.06
CA ILE A 197 -5.68 -7.59 -8.19
C ILE A 197 -5.95 -8.26 -6.83
N ALA A 198 -5.34 -7.76 -5.76
CA ALA A 198 -5.52 -8.28 -4.40
C ALA A 198 -6.98 -8.16 -3.94
N ALA A 199 -7.66 -7.05 -4.25
CA ALA A 199 -9.08 -6.85 -3.92
C ALA A 199 -9.95 -7.95 -4.55
N PHE A 200 -9.74 -8.21 -5.84
CA PHE A 200 -10.47 -9.25 -6.56
C PHE A 200 -10.13 -10.66 -6.04
N ALA A 201 -8.84 -10.95 -5.85
CA ALA A 201 -8.38 -12.26 -5.39
C ALA A 201 -8.89 -12.59 -3.97
N THR A 202 -8.81 -11.63 -3.05
CA THR A 202 -9.28 -11.81 -1.66
C THR A 202 -10.80 -11.85 -1.58
N TYR A 203 -11.52 -11.17 -2.48
CA TYR A 203 -12.97 -11.31 -2.60
C TYR A 203 -13.36 -12.72 -3.04
N LEU A 204 -12.73 -13.25 -4.09
CA LEU A 204 -13.00 -14.64 -4.51
C LEU A 204 -12.66 -15.64 -3.39
N ALA A 205 -11.53 -15.45 -2.71
CA ALA A 205 -11.15 -16.28 -1.59
C ALA A 205 -12.16 -16.24 -0.44
N SER A 206 -12.73 -15.07 -0.14
CA SER A 206 -13.75 -14.93 0.90
C SER A 206 -15.07 -15.61 0.52
N GLN A 207 -15.48 -15.56 -0.75
CA GLN A 207 -16.68 -16.28 -1.25
C GLN A 207 -16.50 -17.80 -1.15
N VAL A 208 -15.34 -18.32 -1.56
CA VAL A 208 -15.03 -19.75 -1.44
C VAL A 208 -15.01 -20.18 0.03
N ALA A 209 -14.38 -19.39 0.91
CA ALA A 209 -14.32 -19.66 2.33
C ALA A 209 -15.73 -19.69 2.97
N ALA A 210 -16.60 -18.74 2.62
CA ALA A 210 -17.99 -18.71 3.10
C ALA A 210 -18.77 -19.97 2.68
N ASN A 211 -18.64 -20.38 1.41
CA ASN A 211 -19.29 -21.58 0.89
C ASN A 211 -18.82 -22.87 1.57
N ILE A 212 -17.52 -23.00 1.86
CA ILE A 212 -16.96 -24.20 2.52
C ILE A 212 -17.35 -24.25 3.99
N MET A 213 -17.36 -23.12 4.68
CA MET A 213 -17.62 -23.07 6.13
C MET A 213 -19.11 -23.03 6.49
N GLY A 214 -20.01 -22.95 5.50
CA GLY A 214 -21.45 -22.79 5.76
C GLY A 214 -21.79 -21.52 6.50
N VAL A 215 -20.91 -20.51 6.45
CA VAL A 215 -21.18 -19.19 7.02
C VAL A 215 -22.02 -18.44 6.01
N PRO A 216 -23.24 -17.99 6.35
CA PRO A 216 -24.07 -17.21 5.43
C PRO A 216 -23.26 -16.01 4.93
N GLY A 217 -23.21 -15.82 3.61
CA GLY A 217 -22.42 -14.78 2.96
C GLY A 217 -22.72 -13.40 3.57
N ALA A 218 -21.65 -12.65 3.86
CA ALA A 218 -21.72 -11.28 4.32
C ALA A 218 -22.14 -10.32 3.19
#